data_AF-C4XTB6-F1
#
_entry.id   AF-C4XTB6-F1
#
_cell.length_a   1.000
_cell.length_b   1.000
_cell.length_c   1.000
_cell.angle_alpha   90.00
_cell.angle_beta   90.00
_cell.angle_gamma   90.00
#
_symmetry.space_group_name_H-M   'P 1'
#
loop_
_entity.id
_entity.type
_entity.pdbx_description
1 polymer ?
#
loop_
_entity_poly.entity_id
_entity_poly.type
_entity_poly.pdbx_seq_one_letter_code
_entity_poly.pdbx_strand_id
1 'polypeptide(L)'
;MEKDKSRIKVEGVMQITEVIANLEKLAADMKAGLVTLAAGDESLTLRPSVLVNVDMKASQKKDKEKFALEISWKKHKEMDGFAGE
;
A
#
# COMPACT_ATOMS: atom_id res chain seq x y z
N MET A 1 6.84 -13.72 21.59
CA MET A 1 7.07 -12.33 21.14
C MET A 1 6.16 -12.07 19.96
N GLU A 2 5.09 -11.31 20.16
CA GLU A 2 4.27 -10.83 19.05
C GLU A 2 5.14 -9.97 18.14
N LYS A 3 5.17 -10.28 16.84
CA LYS A 3 5.90 -9.45 15.88
C LYS A 3 5.16 -8.11 15.76
N ASP A 4 5.80 -7.03 16.16
CA ASP A 4 5.28 -5.67 16.03
C ASP A 4 4.82 -5.43 14.58
N LYS A 5 3.52 -5.22 14.41
CA LYS A 5 2.92 -4.84 13.12
C LYS A 5 2.90 -3.32 13.06
N SER A 6 3.88 -2.73 12.36
CA SER A 6 3.81 -1.31 12.00
C SER A 6 2.61 -1.08 11.06
N ARG A 7 1.62 -0.31 11.49
CA ARG A 7 0.43 0.02 10.69
C ARG A 7 0.22 1.53 10.68
N ILE A 8 0.32 2.13 9.49
CA ILE A 8 -0.10 3.50 9.24
C ILE A 8 -1.47 3.47 8.56
N LYS A 9 -2.38 4.35 8.98
CA LYS A 9 -3.74 4.46 8.43
C LYS A 9 -4.11 5.94 8.26
N VAL A 10 -4.53 6.31 7.06
CA VAL A 10 -5.08 7.64 6.77
C VAL A 10 -6.60 7.51 6.71
N GLU A 11 -7.31 8.20 7.61
CA GLU A 11 -8.78 8.26 7.62
C GLU A 11 -9.25 9.70 7.75
N GLY A 12 -10.26 10.08 6.98
CA GLY A 12 -10.82 11.42 7.02
C GLY A 12 -11.61 11.75 5.76
N VAL A 13 -12.13 12.98 5.72
CA VAL A 13 -12.69 13.58 4.50
C VAL A 13 -11.59 14.40 3.85
N MET A 14 -11.29 14.12 2.59
CA MET A 14 -10.24 14.79 1.80
C MET A 14 -10.85 15.41 0.55
N GLN A 15 -10.22 16.47 0.03
CA GLN A 15 -10.55 16.96 -1.29
C GLN A 15 -10.15 15.92 -2.35
N ILE A 16 -10.91 15.83 -3.44
CA ILE A 16 -10.62 14.85 -4.52
C ILE A 16 -9.23 15.06 -5.12
N THR A 17 -8.74 16.30 -5.15
CA THR A 17 -7.39 16.64 -5.61
C THR A 17 -6.30 16.04 -4.71
N GLU A 18 -6.50 16.01 -3.40
CA GLU A 18 -5.58 15.34 -2.46
C GLU A 18 -5.60 13.83 -2.66
N VAL A 19 -6.77 13.24 -2.92
CA VAL A 19 -6.89 11.80 -3.23
C VAL A 19 -6.14 11.46 -4.52
N ILE A 20 -6.32 12.27 -5.57
CA ILE A 20 -5.61 12.10 -6.86
C ILE A 20 -4.10 12.17 -6.65
N ALA A 21 -3.61 13.20 -5.94
CA ALA A 21 -2.17 13.34 -5.66
C ALA A 21 -1.60 12.13 -4.91
N ASN A 22 -2.34 11.56 -3.94
CA ASN A 22 -1.94 10.35 -3.24
C ASN A 22 -1.89 9.12 -4.18
N LEU A 23 -2.86 8.97 -5.08
CA LEU A 23 -2.88 7.87 -6.05
C LEU A 23 -1.76 8.00 -7.09
N GLU A 24 -1.46 9.21 -7.55
CA GLU A 24 -0.35 9.49 -8.47
C GLU A 24 1.00 9.19 -7.81
N LYS A 25 1.18 9.62 -6.55
CA LYS A 25 2.36 9.28 -5.75
C LYS A 25 2.49 7.77 -5.57
N LEU A 26 1.40 7.07 -5.24
CA LEU A 26 1.41 5.61 -5.13
C LEU A 26 1.87 4.96 -6.44
N ALA A 27 1.33 5.41 -7.58
CA ALA A 27 1.73 4.89 -8.88
C ALA A 27 3.21 5.16 -9.21
N ALA A 28 3.72 6.35 -8.85
CA ALA A 28 5.13 6.70 -9.02
C ALA A 28 6.04 5.84 -8.13
N ASP A 29 5.70 5.69 -6.84
CA ASP A 29 6.45 4.86 -5.90
C ASP A 29 6.50 3.40 -6.40
N MET A 30 5.35 2.84 -6.82
CA MET A 30 5.27 1.45 -7.29
C MET A 30 6.14 1.21 -8.53
N LYS A 31 6.21 2.18 -9.45
CA LYS A 31 7.14 2.12 -10.61
C LYS A 31 8.60 2.11 -10.17
N ALA A 32 8.92 2.74 -9.03
CA ALA A 32 10.25 2.72 -8.42
C ALA A 32 10.50 1.47 -7.53
N GLY A 33 9.54 0.55 -7.45
CA GLY A 33 9.65 -0.67 -6.62
C GLY A 33 9.47 -0.42 -5.11
N LEU A 34 8.83 0.69 -4.75
CA LEU A 34 8.57 1.10 -3.37
C LEU A 34 7.09 1.48 -3.20
N VAL A 35 6.63 1.58 -1.96
CA VAL A 35 5.38 2.27 -1.61
C VAL A 35 5.66 3.01 -0.31
N THR A 36 5.55 4.34 -0.30
CA THR A 36 5.74 5.11 0.93
C THR A 36 4.46 5.83 1.31
N LEU A 37 3.95 5.55 2.51
CA LEU A 37 2.81 6.23 3.11
C LEU A 37 3.27 7.01 4.34
N ALA A 38 2.84 8.26 4.47
CA ALA A 38 3.10 9.10 5.62
C ALA A 38 1.77 9.61 6.21
N ALA A 39 1.71 9.71 7.54
CA ALA A 39 0.60 10.28 8.27
C ALA A 39 1.12 11.03 9.50
N GLY A 40 1.04 12.36 9.47
CA GLY A 40 1.67 13.21 10.48
C GLY A 40 3.19 12.97 10.52
N ASP A 41 3.71 12.63 11.69
CA ASP A 41 5.13 12.39 11.92
C ASP A 41 5.56 10.92 11.64
N GLU A 42 4.61 10.06 11.29
CA GLU A 42 4.88 8.65 10.98
C GLU A 42 5.04 8.43 9.47
N SER A 43 5.99 7.57 9.10
CA SER A 43 6.14 7.10 7.72
C SER A 43 6.47 5.61 7.66
N LEU A 44 5.95 4.94 6.64
CA LEU A 44 6.17 3.52 6.38
C LEU A 44 6.49 3.32 4.91
N THR A 45 7.64 2.70 4.64
CA THR A 45 8.05 2.29 3.29
C THR A 45 7.94 0.79 3.16
N LEU A 46 7.23 0.35 2.13
CA LEU A 46 7.07 -1.04 1.75
C LEU A 46 7.77 -1.30 0.40
N ARG A 47 8.11 -2.56 0.15
CA ARG A 47 8.72 -3.01 -1.11
C ARG A 47 7.80 -4.04 -1.78
N PRO A 48 7.00 -3.65 -2.78
CA PRO A 48 6.20 -4.57 -3.56
C PRO A 48 7.03 -5.65 -4.24
N SER A 49 6.48 -6.86 -4.31
CA SER A 49 7.04 -7.93 -5.13
C SER A 49 6.61 -7.76 -6.59
N VAL A 50 7.30 -8.43 -7.52
CA VAL A 50 6.96 -8.39 -8.97
C VAL A 50 5.51 -8.84 -9.22
N LEU A 51 5.03 -9.82 -8.44
CA LEU A 51 3.64 -10.26 -8.45
C LEU A 51 2.92 -9.77 -7.20
N VAL A 52 1.78 -9.12 -7.40
CA VAL A 52 0.90 -8.61 -6.35
C VAL A 52 -0.49 -9.20 -6.50
N ASN A 53 -1.17 -9.42 -5.38
CA ASN A 53 -2.60 -9.71 -5.36
C ASN A 53 -3.37 -8.38 -5.36
N VAL A 54 -4.43 -8.29 -6.17
CA VAL A 54 -5.27 -7.11 -6.30
C VAL A 54 -6.73 -7.50 -6.09
N ASP A 55 -7.41 -6.78 -5.21
CA ASP A 55 -8.87 -6.82 -5.05
C ASP A 55 -9.42 -5.40 -5.30
N MET A 56 -10.32 -5.28 -6.26
CA MET A 56 -10.97 -4.02 -6.64
C MET A 56 -12.48 -4.16 -6.59
N LYS A 57 -13.13 -3.29 -5.84
CA LYS A 57 -14.59 -3.29 -5.65
C LYS A 57 -15.15 -1.90 -5.87
N ALA A 58 -16.23 -1.81 -6.64
CA ALA A 58 -17.04 -0.62 -6.79
C ALA A 58 -18.48 -0.93 -6.38
N SER A 59 -19.13 0.00 -5.68
CA SER A 59 -20.54 -0.12 -5.31
C SER A 59 -21.21 1.25 -5.32
N GLN A 60 -22.48 1.28 -5.70
CA GLN A 60 -23.28 2.49 -5.77
C GLN A 60 -24.67 2.22 -5.18
N LYS A 61 -25.17 3.18 -4.40
CA LYS A 61 -26.58 3.28 -3.96
C LYS A 61 -27.03 4.74 -4.08
N LYS A 62 -28.34 5.01 -3.93
CA LYS A 62 -28.99 6.30 -4.21
C LYS A 62 -28.22 7.55 -3.72
N ASP A 63 -27.62 7.46 -2.55
CA ASP A 63 -26.96 8.56 -1.83
C ASP A 63 -25.44 8.38 -1.71
N LYS A 64 -24.86 7.31 -2.25
CA LYS A 64 -23.46 6.97 -1.96
C LYS A 64 -22.80 6.11 -3.02
N GLU A 65 -21.61 6.54 -3.41
CA GLU A 65 -20.66 5.76 -4.21
C GLU A 65 -19.48 5.35 -3.34
N LYS A 66 -18.93 4.16 -3.59
CA LYS A 66 -17.71 3.68 -2.96
C LYS A 66 -16.85 2.96 -3.98
N PHE A 67 -15.57 3.24 -3.90
CA PHE A 67 -14.52 2.48 -4.57
C PHE A 67 -13.52 2.00 -3.50
N ALA A 68 -13.11 0.75 -3.60
CA ALA A 68 -12.10 0.15 -2.74
C ALA A 68 -11.06 -0.57 -3.61
N LEU A 69 -9.79 -0.32 -3.30
CA LEU A 69 -8.64 -0.95 -3.91
C LEU A 69 -7.77 -1.51 -2.78
N GLU A 70 -7.52 -2.80 -2.83
CA GLU A 70 -6.58 -3.48 -1.94
C GLU A 70 -5.49 -4.14 -2.78
N ILE A 71 -4.24 -3.80 -2.48
CA ILE A 71 -3.05 -4.40 -3.10
C ILE A 71 -2.24 -5.03 -1.98
N SER A 72 -1.95 -6.32 -2.11
CA SER A 72 -1.16 -7.06 -1.13
C SER A 72 -0.12 -7.94 -1.80
N TRP A 73 0.99 -8.17 -1.10
CA TRP A 73 2.08 -9.01 -1.60
C TRP A 73 2.74 -9.75 -0.45
N LYS A 74 3.35 -10.89 -0.79
CA LYS A 74 4.24 -11.60 0.13
C LYS A 74 5.61 -10.96 0.04
N LYS A 75 6.20 -10.62 1.19
CA LYS A 75 7.63 -10.29 1.25
C LYS A 75 8.40 -11.50 0.71
N HIS A 76 9.35 -11.28 -0.20
CA HIS A 76 10.33 -12.32 -0.50
C HIS A 76 10.98 -12.73 0.84
N LYS A 77 10.96 -14.03 1.15
CA LYS A 77 11.91 -14.53 2.14
C LYS A 77 13.27 -14.30 1.51
N GLU A 78 14.10 -13.48 2.13
CA GLU A 78 15.53 -13.53 1.84
C GLU A 78 15.93 -15.01 1.98
N MET A 79 16.50 -15.57 0.93
CA MET A 79 17.14 -16.87 1.00
C MET A 79 18.40 -16.67 1.83
N ASP A 80 18.26 -16.73 3.15
CA ASP A 80 19.40 -16.91 4.04
C ASP A 80 20.06 -18.24 3.68
N GLY A 81 21.30 -18.16 3.16
CA GLY A 81 22.23 -19.28 3.12
C GLY A 81 22.29 -20.08 1.82
N PHE A 82 22.91 -19.50 0.78
CA PHE A 82 23.87 -20.29 0.00
C PHE A 82 25.22 -20.16 0.71
N ALA A 83 25.44 -21.00 1.73
CA ALA A 83 26.79 -21.36 2.12
C ALA A 83 27.27 -22.33 1.05
N GLY A 84 28.17 -21.86 0.18
CA GLY A 84 28.95 -22.76 -0.65
C GLY A 84 29.91 -23.55 0.23
N GLU A 85 29.92 -24.86 0.04
CA GLU A 85 31.08 -25.73 0.27
C GLU A 85 31.45 -26.36 -1.08
#